data_AF-A0A2V6IDN7-F1
#
_entry.id   AF-A0A2V6IDN7-F1
#
_cell.length_a   1.000
_cell.length_b   1.000
_cell.length_c   1.000
_cell.angle_alpha   90.00
_cell.angle_beta   90.00
_cell.angle_gamma   90.00
#
_symmetry.space_group_name_H-M   'P 1'
#
loop_
_entity.id
_entity.type
_entity.pdbx_description
1 polymer ?
#
loop_
_entity_poly.entity_id
_entity_poly.type
_entity_poly.pdbx_seq_one_letter_code
_entity_poly.pdbx_strand_id
1 'polypeptide(L)'
;MNSSRLVVVSNATFVQDNAITQDQQGLDFMSGSVNWLLSREQLIGIAPKVSKPLTFSLNADALARLRWIVLIFMPLIPAVIGTVVWWQRRV
;
A
#
# COMPACT_ATOMS: atom_id res chain seq x y z
N MET A 1 1.30 -31.14 30.90
CA MET A 1 2.06 -30.16 31.70
C MET A 1 1.81 -28.79 31.09
N ASN A 2 1.17 -27.87 31.81
CA ASN A 2 0.98 -26.51 31.33
C ASN A 2 2.30 -25.76 31.49
N SER A 3 3.06 -25.66 30.38
CA SER A 3 4.27 -24.83 30.34
C SER A 3 3.86 -23.36 30.42
N SER A 4 4.57 -22.58 31.23
CA SER A 4 4.39 -21.11 31.23
C SER A 4 4.79 -20.56 29.86
N ARG A 5 3.94 -19.72 29.28
CA ARG A 5 4.15 -19.12 27.95
C ARG A 5 4.40 -17.63 28.11
N LEU A 6 5.38 -17.11 27.38
CA LEU A 6 5.74 -15.70 27.36
C LEU A 6 5.96 -15.25 25.93
N VAL A 7 5.41 -14.09 25.59
CA VAL A 7 5.67 -13.37 24.33
C VAL A 7 6.36 -12.07 24.70
N VAL A 8 7.53 -11.80 24.10
CA VAL A 8 8.30 -10.56 24.33
C VAL A 8 8.38 -9.79 23.03
N VAL A 9 8.01 -8.51 23.09
CA VAL A 9 8.05 -7.58 21.94
C VAL A 9 8.87 -6.37 22.35
N SER A 10 9.78 -5.94 21.47
CA SER A 10 10.73 -4.85 21.76
C SER A 10 10.12 -3.45 21.68
N ASN A 11 8.98 -3.30 20.99
CA ASN A 11 8.39 -2.01 20.70
C ASN A 11 6.88 -2.05 20.95
N ALA A 12 6.37 -1.14 21.79
CA ALA A 12 4.95 -1.00 22.10
C ALA A 12 4.12 -0.42 20.93
N THR A 13 4.74 0.10 19.86
CA THR A 13 3.99 0.64 18.72
C THR A 13 3.13 -0.41 18.02
N PHE A 14 3.44 -1.70 18.17
CA PHE A 14 2.69 -2.79 17.56
C PHE A 14 1.23 -2.94 18.06
N VAL A 15 0.92 -2.40 19.25
CA VAL A 15 -0.45 -2.40 19.82
C VAL A 15 -1.20 -1.09 19.62
N GLN A 16 -0.59 -0.11 18.94
CA GLN A 16 -1.28 1.15 18.64
C GLN A 16 -2.37 0.93 17.59
N ASP A 17 -3.43 1.73 17.67
CA ASP A 17 -4.58 1.67 16.77
C ASP A 17 -4.15 1.61 15.30
N ASN A 18 -3.20 2.45 14.89
CA ASN A 18 -2.71 2.45 13.51
C ASN A 18 -2.03 1.13 13.12
N ALA A 19 -1.23 0.53 14.00
CA ALA A 19 -0.53 -0.72 13.72
C ALA A 19 -1.48 -1.93 13.63
N ILE A 20 -2.59 -1.89 14.37
CA ILE A 20 -3.60 -2.96 14.37
C ILE A 20 -4.61 -2.77 13.22
N THR A 21 -4.99 -1.53 12.89
CA THR A 21 -6.07 -1.23 11.93
C THR A 21 -5.59 -1.02 10.50
N GLN A 22 -4.38 -0.48 10.28
CA GLN A 22 -3.85 -0.28 8.93
C GLN A 22 -3.31 -1.58 8.33
N ASP A 23 -2.73 -2.43 9.17
CA ASP A 23 -1.98 -3.60 8.74
C ASP A 23 -2.56 -4.88 9.33
N GLN A 24 -3.17 -5.71 8.47
CA GLN A 24 -3.67 -7.05 8.83
C GLN A 24 -2.61 -7.88 9.57
N GLN A 25 -1.33 -7.71 9.23
CA GLN A 25 -0.21 -8.42 9.84
C GLN A 25 -0.03 -8.11 11.33
N GLY A 26 -0.28 -6.86 11.75
CA GLY A 26 -0.20 -6.46 13.16
C GLY A 26 -1.30 -7.13 13.98
N LEU A 27 -2.52 -7.12 13.44
CA LEU A 27 -3.67 -7.79 14.05
C LEU A 27 -3.53 -9.32 14.08
N ASP A 28 -2.98 -9.93 13.03
CA ASP A 28 -2.70 -11.36 12.96
C ASP A 28 -1.65 -11.78 13.99
N PHE A 29 -0.57 -11.01 14.13
CA PHE A 29 0.47 -11.26 15.13
C PHE A 29 -0.09 -11.13 16.56
N MET A 30 -0.85 -10.07 16.83
CA MET A 30 -1.47 -9.85 18.14
C MET A 30 -2.44 -10.95 18.53
N SER A 31 -3.40 -11.25 17.65
CA SER A 31 -4.40 -12.29 17.89
C SER A 31 -3.76 -13.67 18.00
N GLY A 32 -2.76 -13.99 17.17
CA GLY A 32 -1.99 -15.23 17.25
C GLY A 32 -1.21 -15.35 18.56
N SER A 33 -0.56 -14.27 19.00
CA SER A 33 0.18 -14.23 20.27
C SER A 33 -0.73 -14.47 21.47
N VAL A 34 -1.90 -13.82 21.50
CA VAL A 34 -2.91 -14.01 22.58
C VAL A 34 -3.45 -15.44 22.56
N ASN A 35 -3.83 -15.97 21.39
CA ASN A 35 -4.30 -17.34 21.26
C ASN A 35 -3.24 -18.35 21.69
N TRP A 36 -1.97 -18.11 21.36
CA TRP A 36 -0.87 -18.96 21.81
C TRP A 36 -0.68 -18.89 23.33
N LEU A 37 -0.72 -17.71 23.95
CA LEU A 37 -0.65 -17.60 25.41
C LEU A 37 -1.80 -18.34 26.11
N LEU A 38 -2.99 -18.35 25.51
CA LEU A 38 -4.18 -19.03 26.03
C LEU A 38 -4.26 -20.52 25.67
N SER A 39 -3.23 -21.10 25.05
CA SER A 39 -3.23 -22.50 24.57
C SER A 39 -4.35 -22.81 23.57
N ARG A 40 -4.75 -21.81 22.78
CA ARG A 40 -5.79 -21.89 21.72
C ARG A 40 -5.16 -21.94 20.32
N GLU A 41 -4.20 -22.83 20.14
CA GLU A 41 -3.41 -22.95 18.89
C GLU A 41 -4.28 -23.26 17.67
N GLN A 42 -5.39 -23.97 17.86
CA GLN A 42 -6.38 -24.26 16.81
C GLN A 42 -7.04 -23.01 16.21
N LEU A 43 -6.96 -21.85 16.88
CA LEU A 43 -7.48 -20.57 16.40
C LEU A 43 -6.40 -19.73 15.67
N ILE A 44 -5.17 -20.22 15.60
CA ILE A 44 -4.06 -19.57 14.90
C ILE A 44 -4.06 -20.09 13.46
N GLY A 45 -4.21 -19.18 12.50
CA GLY A 45 -4.21 -19.51 11.07
C GLY A 45 -3.45 -18.46 10.26
N ILE A 46 -3.08 -18.82 9.03
CA ILE A 46 -2.44 -17.89 8.09
C ILE A 46 -3.55 -17.21 7.32
N ALA A 47 -3.78 -15.92 7.60
CA ALA A 47 -4.73 -15.13 6.83
C ALA A 47 -4.24 -14.98 5.36
N PRO A 48 -5.15 -14.89 4.38
CA PRO A 48 -4.78 -14.61 3.00
C PRO A 48 -3.96 -13.32 2.91
N LYS A 49 -2.84 -13.37 2.18
CA LYS A 49 -2.00 -12.19 1.98
C LYS A 49 -2.76 -11.18 1.12
N VAL A 50 -3.20 -10.08 1.73
CA VAL A 50 -3.82 -8.97 1.01
C VAL A 50 -2.74 -8.26 0.22
N SER A 51 -2.90 -8.21 -1.10
CA SER A 51 -2.02 -7.43 -1.98
C SER A 51 -2.15 -5.96 -1.64
N LYS A 52 -1.16 -5.40 -0.95
CA LYS A 52 -1.10 -3.96 -0.73
C LYS A 52 -0.74 -3.30 -2.07
N PRO A 53 -1.58 -2.42 -2.62
CA PRO A 53 -1.15 -1.61 -3.74
C PRO A 53 0.06 -0.79 -3.28
N LEU A 54 1.10 -0.76 -4.10
CA LEU A 54 2.23 0.15 -3.88
C LEU A 54 1.67 1.57 -3.98
N THR A 55 1.43 2.20 -2.83
CA THR A 55 0.99 3.59 -2.79
C THR A 55 2.20 4.46 -3.10
N PHE A 56 2.24 4.96 -4.33
CA PHE A 56 3.27 5.92 -4.73
C PHE A 56 2.90 7.27 -4.11
N SER A 57 3.45 7.57 -2.93
CA SER A 57 3.27 8.87 -2.29
C SER A 57 4.14 9.91 -3.00
N LEU A 58 3.54 10.60 -3.97
CA LEU A 58 4.15 11.78 -4.56
C LEU A 58 4.04 12.94 -3.56
N ASN A 59 5.16 13.64 -3.34
CA ASN A 59 5.12 14.95 -2.68
C ASN A 59 4.16 15.88 -3.45
N ALA A 60 3.49 16.81 -2.77
CA ALA A 60 2.50 17.72 -3.36
C ALA A 60 3.05 18.41 -4.63
N ASP A 61 4.31 18.83 -4.60
CA ASP A 61 4.99 19.46 -5.76
C ASP A 61 5.23 18.49 -6.92
N ALA A 62 5.47 17.21 -6.62
CA ALA A 62 5.66 16.18 -7.63
C ALA A 62 4.32 15.82 -8.29
N LEU A 63 3.24 15.76 -7.50
CA LEU A 63 1.89 15.54 -8.01
C LEU A 63 1.42 16.71 -8.88
N ALA A 64 1.69 17.95 -8.47
CA ALA A 64 1.36 19.14 -9.25
C ALA A 64 2.11 19.19 -10.59
N ARG A 65 3.40 18.85 -10.60
CA ARG A 65 4.19 18.73 -11.84
C ARG A 65 3.66 17.63 -12.76
N LEU A 66 3.39 16.45 -12.20
CA LEU A 66 2.83 15.33 -12.96
C LEU A 66 1.48 15.72 -13.61
N ARG A 67 0.63 16.42 -12.86
CA ARG A 67 -0.66 16.92 -13.37
C ARG A 67 -0.49 17.79 -14.61
N TRP A 68 0.41 18.77 -14.58
CA TRP A 68 0.64 19.66 -15.72
C TRP A 68 1.31 18.95 -16.90
N ILE A 69 2.22 18.02 -16.65
CA ILE A 69 2.82 17.18 -17.71
C ILE A 69 1.72 16.40 -18.44
N VAL A 70 0.86 15.69 -17.71
CA VAL A 70 -0.21 14.88 -18.32
C VAL A 70 -1.19 15.77 -19.08
N LEU A 71 -1.65 16.87 -18.47
CA LEU A 71 -2.62 17.77 -19.09
C LEU A 71 -2.09 18.48 -20.35
N ILE A 72 -0.77 18.71 -20.46
CA ILE A 72 -0.18 19.39 -21.62
C ILE A 72 0.27 18.37 -22.67
N PHE A 73 1.04 17.34 -22.30
CA PHE A 73 1.60 16.41 -23.27
C PHE A 73 0.53 15.54 -23.95
N MET A 74 -0.49 15.11 -23.21
CA MET A 74 -1.54 14.26 -23.75
C MET A 74 -2.29 14.90 -24.93
N PRO A 75 -2.72 16.18 -24.88
CA PRO A 75 -3.31 16.85 -26.05
C PRO A 75 -2.27 17.37 -27.05
N LEU A 76 -1.05 17.70 -26.63
CA LEU A 76 -0.03 18.26 -27.53
C LEU A 76 0.41 17.26 -28.61
N ILE A 77 0.59 15.99 -28.24
CA ILE A 77 1.04 14.94 -29.17
C ILE A 77 0.11 14.82 -30.40
N PRO A 78 -1.20 14.59 -30.25
CA PRO A 78 -2.10 14.51 -31.40
C PRO A 78 -2.24 15.85 -32.14
N ALA A 79 -2.16 16.98 -31.43
CA ALA A 79 -2.19 18.30 -32.07
C ALA A 79 -1.02 18.50 -33.03
N VAL A 80 0.21 18.23 -32.58
CA VAL A 80 1.42 18.34 -33.41
C VAL A 80 1.36 17.40 -34.61
N ILE A 81 0.97 16.14 -34.40
CA ILE A 81 0.82 15.16 -35.48
C ILE A 81 -0.22 15.66 -36.50
N GLY A 82 -1.38 16.13 -36.03
CA GLY A 82 -2.43 16.68 -36.88
C GLY A 82 -1.97 17.87 -37.71
N THR A 83 -1.24 18.82 -37.10
CA THR A 83 -0.69 19.98 -37.78
C THR A 83 0.34 19.59 -38.85
N VAL A 84 1.23 18.64 -38.55
CA VAL A 84 2.24 18.15 -39.50
C VAL A 84 1.57 17.47 -40.70
N VAL A 85 0.60 16.59 -40.47
CA VAL A 85 -0.14 15.91 -41.54
C VAL A 85 -0.91 16.91 -42.41
N TRP A 86 -1.51 17.95 -41.81
CA TRP A 86 -2.19 19.00 -42.55
C TRP A 86 -1.22 19.76 -43.47
N TRP A 87 -0.03 20.12 -42.97
CA TRP A 87 0.98 20.80 -43.79
C TRP A 87 1.47 19.93 -44.94
N GLN A 88 1.76 18.65 -44.71
CA GLN A 88 2.19 17.72 -45.76
C GLN A 88 1.14 17.47 -46.83
N ARG A 89 -0.15 17.70 -46.52
CA ARG A 89 -1.24 17.59 -47.51
C ARG A 89 -1.49 18.86 -48.30
N ARG A 90 -0.98 20.01 -47.83
CA ARG A 90 -1.20 21.33 -48.44
C ARG A 90 0.02 21.86 -49.20
N VAL A 91 1.20 21.30 -48.96
CA VAL A 91 2.42 21.47 -49.76
C VAL A 91 2.43 20.43 -50.86
#